data_AF-A0A1V2AUB2-F1
#
_entry.id   AF-A0A1V2AUB2-F1
#
_cell.length_a   1.000
_cell.length_b   1.000
_cell.length_c   1.000
_cell.angle_alpha   90.00
_cell.angle_beta   90.00
_cell.angle_gamma   90.00
#
_symmetry.space_group_name_H-M   'P 1'
#
loop_
_entity.id
_entity.type
_entity.pdbx_description
1 polymer ?
#
loop_
_entity_poly.entity_id
_entity_poly.type
_entity_poly.pdbx_seq_one_letter_code
_entity_poly.pdbx_strand_id
1 'polypeptide(L)'
;MLIESLETHKRLFGCYPERVLADQLFGTHENRRFMKEKGIRYVGRPLGRPLPDSKQQKRLLQKEMPERNAIEGKFGQGKNAYGLGKIKARLKDTAESWEMSIYFVMNLLKLAAGSLLSARQIFYWLLADSMHNLYPDI
;
A
#
# COMPACT_ATOMS: atom_id res chain seq x y z
N MET A 1 0.77 17.90 -3.01
CA MET A 1 1.12 16.46 -3.10
C MET A 1 0.35 15.58 -2.11
N LEU A 2 0.62 15.57 -0.78
CA LEU A 2 -0.12 14.65 0.13
C LEU A 2 -1.61 15.02 0.26
N ILE A 3 -1.92 16.29 0.53
CA ILE A 3 -3.31 16.78 0.65
C ILE A 3 -4.11 16.46 -0.61
N GLU A 4 -3.56 16.82 -1.77
CA GLU A 4 -4.14 16.52 -3.09
C GLU A 4 -4.39 15.03 -3.32
N SER A 5 -3.49 14.16 -2.87
CA SER A 5 -3.70 12.70 -2.91
C SER A 5 -4.86 12.26 -2.03
N LEU A 6 -5.02 12.85 -0.84
CA LEU A 6 -6.13 12.56 0.08
C LEU A 6 -7.47 13.09 -0.45
N GLU A 7 -7.47 14.24 -1.10
CA GLU A 7 -8.64 14.80 -1.77
C GLU A 7 -9.06 13.95 -2.97
N THR A 8 -8.08 13.48 -3.75
CA THR A 8 -8.32 12.53 -4.85
C THR A 8 -8.89 11.22 -4.32
N HIS A 9 -8.36 10.69 -3.21
CA HIS A 9 -8.92 9.52 -2.54
C HIS A 9 -10.39 9.74 -2.16
N LYS A 10 -10.70 10.88 -1.53
CA LYS A 10 -12.10 11.21 -1.18
C LYS A 10 -12.99 11.30 -2.42
N ARG A 11 -12.50 11.89 -3.51
CA ARG A 11 -13.25 11.97 -4.77
C ARG A 11 -13.53 10.59 -5.36
N LEU A 12 -12.57 9.67 -5.29
CA LEU A 12 -12.69 8.32 -5.86
C LEU A 12 -13.52 7.36 -5.00
N PHE A 13 -13.36 7.40 -3.68
CA PHE A 13 -13.96 6.44 -2.75
C PHE A 13 -15.11 7.02 -1.91
N GLY A 14 -15.39 8.31 -2.04
CA GLY A 14 -16.43 9.01 -1.27
C GLY A 14 -16.04 9.37 0.17
N CYS A 15 -14.89 8.88 0.67
CA CYS A 15 -14.45 9.09 2.04
C CYS A 15 -12.94 9.35 2.17
N TYR A 16 -12.53 9.99 3.26
CA TYR A 16 -11.13 10.07 3.64
C TYR A 16 -10.69 8.74 4.28
N PRO A 17 -9.43 8.32 4.11
CA PRO A 17 -8.92 7.10 4.74
C PRO A 17 -8.86 7.25 6.26
N GLU A 18 -9.08 6.15 6.99
CA GLU A 18 -8.98 6.13 8.45
C GLU A 18 -7.55 6.47 8.93
N ARG A 19 -6.54 5.95 8.23
CA ARG A 19 -5.12 6.16 8.56
C ARG A 19 -4.28 6.39 7.31
N VAL A 20 -3.18 7.13 7.48
CA VAL A 20 -2.19 7.39 6.43
C VAL A 20 -0.81 6.97 6.91
N LEU A 21 -0.22 6.01 6.19
CA LEU A 21 1.17 5.57 6.33
C LEU A 21 2.00 6.28 5.27
N ALA A 22 2.61 7.41 5.61
CA ALA A 22 3.44 8.16 4.67
C ALA A 22 4.87 8.34 5.20
N ASP A 23 5.79 8.63 4.28
CA ASP A 23 7.16 8.99 4.66
C ASP A 23 7.19 10.22 5.55
N GLN A 24 8.20 10.28 6.42
CA GLN A 24 8.38 11.38 7.36
C GLN A 24 8.43 12.75 6.67
N LEU A 25 8.92 12.81 5.42
CA LEU A 25 8.97 14.03 4.61
C LEU A 25 7.57 14.65 4.40
N PHE A 26 6.52 13.83 4.34
CA PHE A 26 5.14 14.31 4.20
C PHE A 26 4.49 14.69 5.53
N GLY A 27 5.15 14.42 6.66
CA GLY A 27 4.65 14.72 8.00
C GLY A 27 4.77 16.18 8.42
N THR A 28 4.57 17.14 7.50
CA THR A 28 4.65 18.59 7.76
C THR A 28 3.55 19.08 8.69
N HIS A 29 3.72 20.25 9.31
CA HIS A 29 2.71 20.85 10.19
C HIS A 29 1.36 21.07 9.48
N GLU A 30 1.40 21.54 8.23
CA GLU A 30 0.23 21.77 7.40
C GLU A 30 -0.53 20.46 7.13
N ASN A 31 0.17 19.43 6.65
CA ASN A 31 -0.43 18.13 6.37
C ASN A 31 -1.05 17.49 7.62
N ARG A 32 -0.37 17.60 8.77
CA ARG A 32 -0.91 17.08 10.05
C ARG A 32 -2.14 17.84 10.51
N ARG A 33 -2.18 19.16 10.34
CA ARG A 33 -3.36 19.97 10.66
C ARG A 33 -4.54 19.53 9.79
N PHE A 34 -4.32 19.41 8.48
CA PHE A 34 -5.32 18.92 7.54
C PHE A 34 -5.84 17.53 7.93
N MET A 35 -4.95 16.56 8.16
CA MET A 35 -5.34 15.21 8.56
C MET A 35 -6.12 15.19 9.88
N LYS A 36 -5.70 15.99 10.88
CA LYS A 36 -6.42 16.09 12.16
C LYS A 36 -7.83 16.66 11.98
N GLU A 37 -7.98 17.70 11.16
CA GLU A 37 -9.29 18.32 10.88
C GLU A 37 -10.24 17.33 10.18
N LYS A 38 -9.71 16.48 9.30
CA LYS A 38 -10.50 15.47 8.58
C LYS A 38 -10.64 14.14 9.31
N GLY A 39 -10.15 14.02 10.55
CA GLY A 39 -10.22 12.80 11.35
C GLY A 39 -9.30 11.66 10.90
N ILE A 40 -8.28 11.96 10.10
CA ILE A 40 -7.33 11.00 9.53
C ILE A 40 -6.18 10.74 10.53
N ARG A 41 -5.94 9.48 10.89
CA ARG A 41 -4.80 9.09 11.75
C ARG A 41 -3.50 9.05 10.96
N TYR A 42 -2.58 9.98 11.24
CA TYR A 42 -1.23 9.92 10.69
C TYR A 42 -0.37 8.90 11.43
N VAL A 43 0.15 7.90 10.71
CA VAL A 43 1.04 6.88 11.26
C VAL A 43 2.49 7.30 11.00
N GLY A 44 3.10 7.91 12.00
CA GLY A 44 4.49 8.32 11.94
C GLY A 44 4.96 8.94 13.25
N ARG A 45 6.26 9.19 13.37
CA ARG A 45 6.83 9.81 14.57
C ARG A 45 6.26 11.23 14.77
N PRO A 46 6.12 11.70 16.02
CA PRO A 46 5.70 13.07 16.29
C PRO A 46 6.72 14.08 15.75
N LEU A 47 6.26 15.30 15.43
CA LEU A 47 7.16 16.43 15.14
C LEU A 47 7.79 16.93 16.44
N GLY A 48 9.07 17.29 16.40
CA GLY A 48 9.79 17.82 17.55
C GLY A 48 10.39 16.74 18.45
N ARG A 49 10.70 17.12 19.71
CA ARG A 49 11.29 16.19 20.68
C ARG A 49 10.29 15.06 20.97
N PRO A 50 10.65 13.79 20.70
CA PRO A 50 9.79 12.68 21.03
C PRO A 50 9.63 12.64 22.56
N LEU A 51 8.37 12.65 23.02
CA LEU A 51 8.07 12.27 24.40
C LEU A 51 8.37 10.77 24.58
N PRO A 52 8.57 10.29 25.82
CA PRO A 52 8.67 8.86 26.06
C PRO A 52 7.37 8.18 25.60
N ASP A 53 7.42 7.50 24.45
CA ASP A 53 6.27 6.74 23.96
C ASP A 53 5.86 5.72 25.03
N SER A 54 4.56 5.65 25.31
CA SER A 54 4.02 4.58 26.15
C SER A 54 4.37 3.22 25.52
N LYS A 55 4.54 2.18 26.34
CA LYS A 55 4.78 0.80 25.83
C LYS A 55 3.72 0.38 24.79
N GLN A 56 2.49 0.88 24.92
CA GLN A 56 1.39 0.62 24.00
C GLN A 56 1.60 1.29 22.63
N GLN A 57 2.00 2.57 22.61
CA GLN A 57 2.24 3.30 21.37
C GLN A 57 3.40 2.72 20.56
N LYS A 58 4.48 2.28 21.23
CA LYS A 58 5.58 1.56 20.57
C LYS A 58 5.12 0.25 19.93
N ARG A 59 4.26 -0.52 20.61
CA ARG A 59 3.71 -1.77 20.07
C ARG A 59 2.81 -1.54 18.86
N LEU A 60 2.00 -0.49 18.89
CA LEU A 60 1.15 -0.12 17.74
C LEU A 60 2.00 0.24 16.52
N LEU A 61 3.02 1.10 16.70
CA LEU A 61 3.94 1.46 15.62
C LEU A 61 4.67 0.22 15.07
N GLN A 62 5.13 -0.69 15.91
CA GLN A 62 5.76 -1.94 15.46
C GLN A 62 4.83 -2.83 14.63
N LYS A 63 3.52 -2.79 14.88
CA LYS A 63 2.53 -3.54 14.08
C LYS A 63 2.22 -2.88 12.75
N GLU A 64 2.24 -1.54 12.68
CA GLU A 64 1.88 -0.79 11.47
C GLU A 64 3.08 -0.58 10.52
N MET A 65 4.33 -0.56 11.03
CA MET A 65 5.54 -0.39 10.21
C MET A 65 5.76 -1.48 9.14
N PRO A 66 5.47 -2.77 9.36
CA PRO A 66 5.60 -3.80 8.34
C PRO A 66 4.80 -3.51 7.06
N GLU A 67 3.60 -2.92 7.18
CA GLU A 67 2.80 -2.54 6.00
C GLU A 67 3.54 -1.50 5.15
N ARG A 68 4.13 -0.49 5.80
CA ARG A 68 4.95 0.53 5.13
C ARG A 68 6.19 -0.10 4.49
N ASN A 69 6.90 -0.97 5.22
CA ASN A 69 8.09 -1.64 4.72
C ASN A 69 7.79 -2.52 3.49
N ALA A 70 6.63 -3.17 3.45
CA ALA A 70 6.21 -3.96 2.29
C ALA A 70 5.98 -3.07 1.05
N ILE A 71 5.38 -1.89 1.26
CA ILE A 71 5.19 -0.88 0.20
C ILE A 71 6.55 -0.35 -0.28
N GLU A 72 7.44 0.05 0.64
CA GLU A 72 8.81 0.48 0.31
C GLU A 72 9.58 -0.60 -0.47
N GLY A 73 9.45 -1.86 -0.06
CA GLY A 73 10.03 -3.01 -0.76
C GLY A 73 9.49 -3.15 -2.19
N LYS A 74 8.19 -2.91 -2.40
CA LYS A 74 7.59 -2.89 -3.75
C LYS A 74 8.10 -1.72 -4.60
N PHE A 75 8.32 -0.54 -4.03
CA PHE A 75 8.97 0.55 -4.73
C PHE A 75 10.43 0.22 -5.08
N GLY A 76 11.17 -0.44 -4.18
CA GLY A 76 12.51 -0.94 -4.46
C GLY A 76 12.54 -1.96 -5.60
N GLN A 77 11.59 -2.90 -5.59
CA GLN A 77 11.38 -3.84 -6.71
C GLN A 77 11.06 -3.09 -8.01
N GLY A 78 10.21 -2.07 -7.96
CA GLY A 78 9.91 -1.20 -9.09
C GLY A 78 11.17 -0.58 -9.70
N LYS A 79 12.03 -0.01 -8.87
CA LYS A 79 13.30 0.62 -9.29
C LYS A 79 14.27 -0.37 -9.92
N ASN A 80 14.48 -1.53 -9.28
CA ASN A 80 15.52 -2.48 -9.66
C ASN A 80 15.05 -3.50 -10.71
N ALA A 81 13.87 -4.10 -10.52
CA ALA A 81 13.36 -5.17 -11.37
C ALA A 81 12.51 -4.67 -12.54
N TYR A 82 11.70 -3.62 -12.33
CA TYR A 82 10.82 -3.08 -13.38
C TYR A 82 11.40 -1.87 -14.11
N GLY A 83 12.61 -1.43 -13.77
CA GLY A 83 13.34 -0.42 -14.53
C GLY A 83 12.93 1.03 -14.27
N LEU A 84 12.16 1.33 -13.22
CA LEU A 84 11.85 2.72 -12.85
C LEU A 84 13.12 3.57 -12.67
N GLY A 85 14.18 3.00 -12.07
CA GLY A 85 15.46 3.70 -11.89
C GLY A 85 16.29 3.86 -13.17
N LYS A 86 15.82 3.33 -14.30
CA LYS A 86 16.53 3.32 -15.60
C LYS A 86 15.83 4.18 -16.66
N ILE A 87 14.78 4.91 -16.30
CA ILE A 87 14.11 5.84 -17.20
C ILE A 87 15.08 6.99 -17.53
N LYS A 88 15.40 7.16 -18.81
CA LYS A 88 16.30 8.21 -19.33
C LYS A 88 15.57 9.25 -20.18
N ALA A 89 14.25 9.33 -20.06
CA ALA A 89 13.45 10.32 -20.78
C ALA A 89 13.87 11.73 -20.35
N ARG A 90 14.04 12.62 -21.33
CA ARG A 90 14.53 14.00 -21.10
C ARG A 90 13.40 14.97 -20.77
N LEU A 91 12.22 14.75 -21.33
CA LEU A 91 11.02 15.54 -21.07
C LEU A 91 10.27 14.95 -19.88
N LYS A 92 9.76 15.84 -19.02
CA LYS A 92 8.97 15.48 -17.83
C LYS A 92 7.78 14.61 -18.20
N ASP A 93 6.96 15.06 -19.15
CA ASP A 93 5.72 14.37 -19.54
C ASP A 93 5.99 12.95 -20.07
N THR A 94 7.08 12.78 -20.81
CA THR A 94 7.52 11.48 -21.29
C THR A 94 7.97 10.59 -20.12
N ALA A 95 8.79 11.11 -19.21
CA ALA A 95 9.24 10.37 -18.03
C ALA A 95 8.05 9.90 -17.17
N GLU A 96 7.10 10.79 -16.89
CA GLU A 96 5.88 10.49 -16.13
C GLU A 96 5.03 9.41 -16.82
N SER A 97 4.89 9.47 -18.15
CA SER A 97 4.16 8.44 -18.91
C SER A 97 4.80 7.05 -18.78
N TRP A 98 6.14 6.98 -18.81
CA TRP A 98 6.88 5.72 -18.59
C TRP A 98 6.71 5.22 -17.16
N GLU A 99 6.83 6.10 -16.16
CA GLU A 99 6.64 5.74 -14.75
C GLU A 99 5.23 5.18 -14.51
N MET A 100 4.20 5.87 -14.99
CA MET A 100 2.80 5.45 -14.84
C MET A 100 2.50 4.13 -15.55
N SER A 101 3.10 3.90 -16.72
CA SER A 101 2.97 2.63 -17.43
C SER A 101 3.57 1.46 -16.63
N ILE A 102 4.73 1.67 -16.01
CA ILE A 102 5.35 0.64 -15.15
C ILE A 102 4.46 0.34 -13.94
N TYR A 103 3.97 1.38 -13.24
CA TYR A 103 3.05 1.17 -12.11
C TYR A 103 1.77 0.45 -12.52
N PHE A 104 1.22 0.76 -13.70
CA PHE A 104 0.07 0.07 -14.24
C PHE A 104 0.33 -1.43 -14.43
N VAL A 105 1.45 -1.79 -15.09
CA VAL A 105 1.83 -3.21 -15.28
C VAL A 105 2.07 -3.91 -13.95
N MET A 106 2.73 -3.25 -12.98
CA MET A 106 2.93 -3.81 -11.64
C MET A 106 1.60 -4.11 -10.93
N ASN A 107 0.61 -3.23 -11.07
CA ASN A 107 -0.73 -3.44 -10.52
C ASN A 107 -1.47 -4.58 -11.22
N LEU A 108 -1.36 -4.71 -12.54
CA LEU A 108 -1.94 -5.83 -13.29
C LEU A 108 -1.35 -7.18 -12.85
N LEU A 109 -0.03 -7.26 -12.69
CA LEU A 109 0.64 -8.48 -12.22
C LEU A 109 0.19 -8.86 -10.80
N LYS A 110 -0.01 -7.87 -9.92
CA LYS A 110 -0.55 -8.10 -8.58
C LYS A 110 -1.97 -8.66 -8.62
N LEU A 111 -2.82 -8.12 -9.49
CA LEU A 111 -4.20 -8.60 -9.67
C LEU A 111 -4.21 -10.04 -10.23
N ALA A 112 -3.41 -10.31 -11.26
CA ALA A 112 -3.29 -11.63 -11.87
C ALA A 112 -2.75 -12.70 -10.89
N ALA A 113 -1.76 -12.36 -10.07
CA ALA A 113 -1.27 -13.27 -9.05
C ALA A 113 -2.35 -13.61 -8.01
N GLY A 114 -3.17 -12.63 -7.62
CA GLY A 114 -4.30 -12.85 -6.70
C GLY A 114 -5.39 -13.75 -7.28
N SER A 115 -5.75 -13.57 -8.55
CA SER A 115 -6.79 -14.38 -9.20
C SER A 115 -6.35 -15.83 -9.46
N LEU A 116 -5.07 -16.08 -9.73
CA LEU A 116 -4.54 -17.44 -9.88
C LEU A 116 -4.55 -18.21 -8.56
N LEU A 117 -4.22 -17.54 -7.44
CA LEU A 117 -4.27 -18.15 -6.11
C LEU A 117 -5.70 -18.51 -5.70
N SER A 118 -6.68 -17.65 -5.99
CA SER A 118 -8.09 -17.93 -5.69
C SER A 118 -8.63 -19.07 -6.55
N ALA A 119 -8.31 -19.10 -7.85
CA ALA A 119 -8.71 -20.21 -8.73
C ALA A 119 -8.15 -21.56 -8.27
N ARG A 120 -6.88 -21.58 -7.85
CA ARG A 120 -6.25 -22.78 -7.28
C ARG A 120 -6.93 -23.23 -5.99
N GLN A 121 -7.27 -22.30 -5.11
CA GLN A 121 -7.96 -22.61 -3.85
C GLN A 121 -9.36 -23.19 -4.08
N ILE A 122 -10.11 -22.62 -5.03
CA ILE A 122 -11.43 -23.11 -5.43
C ILE A 122 -11.30 -24.52 -6.01
N PHE A 123 -10.31 -24.76 -6.87
CA PHE A 123 -10.06 -26.08 -7.44
C PHE A 123 -9.74 -27.14 -6.38
N TYR A 124 -8.88 -26.84 -5.40
CA TYR A 124 -8.60 -27.77 -4.30
C TYR A 124 -9.82 -28.02 -3.41
N TRP A 125 -10.64 -27.00 -3.17
CA TRP A 125 -11.88 -27.15 -2.41
C TRP A 125 -12.87 -28.05 -3.14
N LEU A 126 -13.06 -27.87 -4.45
CA LEU A 126 -13.91 -28.73 -5.29
C LEU A 126 -13.39 -30.17 -5.37
N LEU A 127 -12.07 -30.36 -5.42
CA LEU A 127 -11.45 -31.69 -5.36
C LEU A 127 -11.64 -32.36 -4.00
N ALA A 128 -11.51 -31.61 -2.89
CA ALA A 128 -11.72 -32.14 -1.56
C ALA A 128 -13.18 -32.52 -1.33
N ASP A 129 -14.12 -31.70 -1.80
CA ASP A 129 -15.56 -31.98 -1.74
C ASP A 129 -15.94 -33.21 -2.57
N SER A 130 -15.38 -33.37 -3.78
CA SER A 130 -15.65 -34.55 -4.60
C SER A 130 -15.06 -35.84 -3.99
N MET A 131 -13.89 -35.76 -3.36
CA MET A 131 -13.27 -36.90 -2.65
C MET A 131 -14.05 -37.30 -1.39
N HIS A 132 -14.54 -36.32 -0.61
CA HIS A 132 -15.40 -36.57 0.56
C HIS A 132 -16.75 -37.20 0.13
N ASN A 133 -17.30 -36.78 -1.00
CA ASN A 133 -18.54 -37.35 -1.53
C ASN A 133 -18.35 -38.76 -2.14
N LEU A 134 -17.15 -39.12 -2.62
CA LEU A 134 -16.84 -40.46 -3.16
C LEU A 134 -16.42 -41.47 -2.07
N TYR A 135 -15.82 -41.00 -0.98
CA TYR A 135 -15.33 -41.83 0.13
C TYR A 135 -15.71 -41.20 1.48
N PRO A 136 -16.97 -41.36 1.93
CA PRO A 136 -17.46 -40.70 3.14
C PRO A 136 -16.90 -41.27 4.46
N ASP A 137 -16.22 -42.43 4.41
CA ASP A 137 -15.76 -43.19 5.59
C ASP A 137 -14.23 -43.12 5.84
N ILE A 138 -13.52 -42.14 5.27
CA ILE A 138 -12.14 -41.76 5.65
C ILE A 138 -12.15 -40.36 6.25
#